data_AF-A0A2V9QWZ6-F1
#
_entry.id   AF-A0A2V9QWZ6-F1
#
_cell.length_a   1.000
_cell.length_b   1.000
_cell.length_c   1.000
_cell.angle_alpha   90.00
_cell.angle_beta   90.00
_cell.angle_gamma   90.00
#
_symmetry.space_group_name_H-M   'P 1'
#
loop_
_entity.id
_entity.type
_entity.pdbx_description
1 polymer ?
#
loop_
_entity_poly.entity_id
_entity_poly.type
_entity_poly.pdbx_seq_one_letter_code
_entity_poly.pdbx_strand_id
1 'polypeptide(L)'
;MEYTEALRELHREFLKAGSQVLQALTFFGTREKLTRSGYGEQTEVINEAAVKIAREVAEGRALVAGSVSRTQLFERQGPSAADLVRDLFTEQVRLLQRARVDFLILETFFRLDEMLIALECARSSSLPLIATMSFRPRITESSDGHSPAECARAMMGAGAQIVGANCEQEPKRMLPILREMREAVDIPIAAQPAAFRTGDETPCFTRMPQFPDQLETIQISRQEFNDFARTAKAEGIGYVGGCCGCNAAYIRALARGLGVGDA
;
A
#
# COMPACT_ATOMS: atom_id res chain seq x y z
N MET A 1 -10.83 1.35 -17.74
CA MET A 1 -12.07 1.64 -18.50
C MET A 1 -12.48 0.48 -19.41
N GLU A 2 -11.53 -0.30 -19.94
CA GLU A 2 -11.82 -1.36 -20.91
C GLU A 2 -12.50 -2.62 -20.31
N TYR A 3 -12.03 -3.10 -19.16
CA TYR A 3 -12.51 -4.35 -18.54
C TYR A 3 -13.09 -4.13 -17.14
N THR A 4 -14.10 -3.26 -17.03
CA THR A 4 -14.65 -2.88 -15.71
C THR A 4 -15.26 -4.04 -14.93
N GLU A 5 -15.83 -5.05 -15.60
CA GLU A 5 -16.40 -6.21 -14.91
C GLU A 5 -15.34 -7.13 -14.32
N ALA A 6 -14.20 -7.30 -14.99
CA ALA A 6 -13.07 -8.04 -14.41
C ALA A 6 -12.57 -7.35 -13.13
N LEU A 7 -12.55 -6.03 -13.11
CA LEU A 7 -12.19 -5.26 -11.92
C LEU A 7 -13.24 -5.38 -10.80
N ARG A 8 -14.55 -5.38 -11.13
CA ARG A 8 -15.60 -5.67 -10.16
C ARG A 8 -15.43 -7.06 -9.56
N GLU A 9 -15.20 -8.07 -10.39
CA GLU A 9 -15.05 -9.43 -9.89
C GLU A 9 -13.82 -9.57 -8.99
N LEU A 10 -12.69 -8.91 -9.34
CA LEU A 10 -11.53 -8.85 -8.46
C LEU A 10 -11.91 -8.30 -7.07
N HIS A 11 -12.60 -7.16 -7.00
CA HIS A 11 -13.06 -6.63 -5.72
C HIS A 11 -14.02 -7.57 -4.99
N ARG A 12 -14.92 -8.27 -5.71
CA ARG A 12 -15.85 -9.25 -5.11
C ARG A 12 -15.10 -10.43 -4.52
N GLU A 13 -14.06 -10.92 -5.19
CA GLU A 13 -13.21 -12.00 -4.68
C GLU A 13 -12.53 -11.62 -3.37
N PHE A 14 -11.95 -10.42 -3.30
CA PHE A 14 -11.34 -9.88 -2.08
C PHE A 14 -12.36 -9.67 -0.96
N LEU A 15 -13.53 -9.10 -1.26
CA LEU A 15 -14.62 -8.93 -0.30
C LEU A 15 -15.09 -10.29 0.27
N LYS A 16 -15.33 -11.28 -0.61
CA LYS A 16 -15.72 -12.66 -0.23
C LYS A 16 -14.60 -13.42 0.50
N ALA A 17 -13.36 -12.95 0.43
CA ALA A 17 -12.23 -13.51 1.14
C ALA A 17 -12.10 -12.97 2.58
N GLY A 18 -12.89 -11.97 2.95
CA GLY A 18 -12.88 -11.37 4.29
C GLY A 18 -12.27 -9.97 4.35
N SER A 19 -11.98 -9.32 3.22
CA SER A 19 -11.53 -7.93 3.21
C SER A 19 -12.60 -7.00 3.78
N GLN A 20 -12.23 -6.24 4.82
CA GLN A 20 -13.05 -5.16 5.37
C GLN A 20 -12.74 -3.80 4.71
N VAL A 21 -11.71 -3.77 3.87
CA VAL A 21 -11.27 -2.60 3.09
C VAL A 21 -11.05 -3.05 1.64
N LEU A 22 -11.62 -2.31 0.70
CA LEU A 22 -11.36 -2.44 -0.73
C LEU A 22 -10.56 -1.22 -1.19
N GLN A 23 -9.29 -1.44 -1.51
CA GLN A 23 -8.43 -0.41 -2.06
C GLN A 23 -8.78 -0.17 -3.53
N ALA A 24 -9.09 1.09 -3.88
CA ALA A 24 -9.28 1.49 -5.27
C ALA A 24 -7.97 1.26 -6.05
N LEU A 25 -8.07 0.81 -7.31
CA LEU A 25 -6.89 0.62 -8.17
C LEU A 25 -6.38 1.96 -8.72
N THR A 26 -5.94 2.83 -7.80
CA THR A 26 -5.44 4.19 -8.08
C THR A 26 -3.94 4.33 -7.81
N PHE A 27 -3.24 3.22 -7.51
CA PHE A 27 -1.80 3.20 -7.24
C PHE A 27 -0.98 3.91 -8.34
N PHE A 28 -1.30 3.66 -9.62
CA PHE A 28 -0.62 4.29 -10.75
C PHE A 28 -1.37 5.54 -11.29
N GLY A 29 -2.27 6.12 -10.49
CA GLY A 29 -3.27 7.11 -10.92
C GLY A 29 -2.82 8.58 -10.96
N THR A 30 -1.55 8.91 -10.73
CA THR A 30 -1.06 10.29 -10.94
C THR A 30 -0.91 10.58 -12.43
N ARG A 31 -1.04 11.84 -12.85
CA ARG A 31 -0.85 12.25 -14.25
C ARG A 31 0.53 11.89 -14.81
N GLU A 32 1.62 12.00 -14.03
CA GLU A 32 2.97 11.57 -14.45
C GLU A 32 2.98 10.11 -14.90
N LYS A 33 2.50 9.22 -14.01
CA LYS A 33 2.41 7.78 -14.23
C LYS A 33 1.50 7.44 -15.42
N LEU A 34 0.31 8.04 -15.51
CA LEU A 34 -0.63 7.76 -16.61
C LEU A 34 -0.16 8.30 -17.96
N THR A 35 0.50 9.46 -18.02
CA THR A 35 1.09 10.01 -19.25
C THR A 35 2.10 9.05 -19.86
N ARG A 36 2.92 8.39 -19.02
CA ARG A 36 3.88 7.37 -19.48
C ARG A 36 3.21 6.13 -20.08
N SER A 37 1.98 5.85 -19.70
CA SER A 37 1.16 4.77 -20.25
C SER A 37 0.24 5.24 -21.38
N GLY A 38 0.32 6.51 -21.82
CA GLY A 38 -0.54 7.06 -22.89
C GLY A 38 -1.93 7.50 -22.43
N TYR A 39 -2.20 7.53 -21.13
CA TYR A 39 -3.51 7.83 -20.55
C TYR A 39 -3.55 9.14 -19.72
N GLY A 40 -2.56 10.03 -19.91
CA GLY A 40 -2.41 11.25 -19.12
C GLY A 40 -3.64 12.18 -19.15
N GLU A 41 -4.29 12.33 -20.30
CA GLU A 41 -5.53 13.10 -20.46
C GLU A 41 -6.74 12.46 -19.78
N GLN A 42 -6.66 11.17 -19.44
CA GLN A 42 -7.72 10.40 -18.80
C GLN A 42 -7.52 10.28 -17.28
N THR A 43 -6.62 11.05 -16.69
CA THR A 43 -6.25 10.95 -15.26
C THR A 43 -7.46 11.03 -14.35
N GLU A 44 -8.31 12.03 -14.57
CA GLU A 44 -9.50 12.28 -13.75
C GLU A 44 -10.51 11.14 -13.87
N VAL A 45 -10.86 10.76 -15.10
CA VAL A 45 -11.86 9.71 -15.35
C VAL A 45 -11.37 8.34 -14.88
N ILE A 46 -10.08 8.04 -14.97
CA ILE A 46 -9.52 6.77 -14.48
C ILE A 46 -9.59 6.69 -12.96
N ASN A 47 -9.18 7.73 -12.23
CA ASN A 47 -9.28 7.74 -10.77
C ASN A 47 -10.74 7.66 -10.31
N GLU A 48 -11.63 8.45 -10.92
CA GLU A 48 -13.06 8.43 -10.58
C GLU A 48 -13.69 7.07 -10.85
N ALA A 49 -13.42 6.45 -12.00
CA ALA A 49 -13.97 5.14 -12.34
C ALA A 49 -13.42 4.02 -11.46
N ALA A 50 -12.10 4.02 -11.19
CA ALA A 50 -11.50 3.06 -10.27
C ALA A 50 -12.12 3.17 -8.89
N VAL A 51 -12.44 4.40 -8.47
CA VAL A 51 -13.12 4.61 -7.20
C VAL A 51 -14.56 4.10 -7.28
N LYS A 52 -15.37 4.58 -8.21
CA LYS A 52 -16.76 4.16 -8.40
C LYS A 52 -16.94 2.63 -8.40
N ILE A 53 -16.08 1.89 -9.10
CA ILE A 53 -16.16 0.43 -9.19
C ILE A 53 -16.01 -0.25 -7.81
N ALA A 54 -14.99 0.12 -7.04
CA ALA A 54 -14.79 -0.48 -5.72
C ALA A 54 -15.88 -0.04 -4.72
N ARG A 55 -16.53 1.12 -4.92
CA ARG A 55 -17.71 1.59 -4.17
C ARG A 55 -18.94 0.74 -4.46
N GLU A 56 -19.20 0.49 -5.73
CA GLU A 56 -20.28 -0.38 -6.19
C GLU A 56 -20.17 -1.78 -5.56
N VAL A 57 -18.96 -2.33 -5.47
CA VAL A 57 -18.73 -3.66 -4.89
C VAL A 57 -18.75 -3.66 -3.36
N ALA A 58 -18.31 -2.58 -2.71
CA ALA A 58 -18.27 -2.50 -1.26
C ALA A 58 -19.66 -2.68 -0.63
N GLU A 59 -20.71 -2.15 -1.25
CA GLU A 59 -22.13 -2.31 -0.82
C GLU A 59 -22.36 -2.04 0.68
N GLY A 60 -21.59 -1.11 1.28
CA GLY A 60 -21.63 -0.83 2.73
C GLY A 60 -21.05 -1.91 3.64
N ARG A 61 -20.50 -2.99 3.08
CA ARG A 61 -19.87 -4.12 3.80
C ARG A 61 -18.37 -3.95 4.01
N ALA A 62 -17.75 -3.04 3.28
CA ALA A 62 -16.33 -2.71 3.40
C ALA A 62 -16.10 -1.22 3.24
N LEU A 63 -15.05 -0.72 3.89
CA LEU A 63 -14.51 0.61 3.63
C LEU A 63 -13.72 0.62 2.33
N VAL A 64 -13.40 1.83 1.92
CA VAL A 64 -12.79 2.13 0.64
C VAL A 64 -11.56 2.99 0.88
N ALA A 65 -10.42 2.49 0.41
CA ALA A 65 -9.18 3.27 0.43
C ALA A 65 -8.88 3.86 -0.95
N GLY A 66 -8.53 5.14 -0.99
CA GLY A 66 -7.83 5.74 -2.13
C GLY A 66 -6.32 5.50 -2.00
N SER A 67 -5.74 4.75 -2.93
CA SER A 67 -4.30 4.48 -2.96
C SER A 67 -3.56 5.64 -3.61
N VAL A 68 -2.57 6.19 -2.91
CA VAL A 68 -1.60 7.17 -3.39
C VAL A 68 -0.23 6.55 -3.21
N SER A 69 0.56 6.42 -4.28
CA SER A 69 1.92 5.89 -4.19
C SER A 69 2.95 6.83 -4.76
N ARG A 70 4.22 6.63 -4.38
CA ARG A 70 5.34 7.46 -4.81
C ARG A 70 5.35 7.78 -6.30
N THR A 71 5.90 8.93 -6.64
CA THR A 71 6.14 9.38 -8.02
C THR A 71 7.44 8.79 -8.55
N GLN A 72 7.59 8.69 -9.87
CA GLN A 72 8.84 8.18 -10.45
C GLN A 72 9.94 9.25 -10.47
N LEU A 73 9.68 10.43 -9.89
CA LEU A 73 10.51 11.61 -9.99
C LEU A 73 11.60 11.64 -8.91
N PHE A 74 11.28 11.29 -7.67
CA PHE A 74 12.27 11.31 -6.59
C PHE A 74 13.41 10.31 -6.80
N GLU A 75 13.11 9.11 -7.30
CA GLU A 75 14.16 8.14 -7.67
C GLU A 75 15.07 8.66 -8.80
N ARG A 76 14.59 9.57 -9.66
CA ARG A 76 15.33 10.08 -10.83
C ARG A 76 16.03 11.41 -10.59
N GLN A 77 15.42 12.30 -9.83
CA GLN A 77 15.77 13.72 -9.71
C GLN A 77 15.96 14.15 -8.25
N GLY A 78 15.59 13.31 -7.29
CA GLY A 78 15.67 13.62 -5.86
C GLY A 78 14.83 14.83 -5.46
N PRO A 79 15.24 15.55 -4.39
CA PRO A 79 14.49 16.69 -3.86
C PRO A 79 14.26 17.85 -4.83
N SER A 80 15.00 17.92 -5.95
CA SER A 80 14.78 18.96 -6.97
C SER A 80 13.41 18.85 -7.65
N ALA A 81 12.76 17.68 -7.61
CA ALA A 81 11.42 17.47 -8.13
C ALA A 81 10.29 17.75 -7.12
N ALA A 82 10.61 18.24 -5.92
CA ALA A 82 9.64 18.38 -4.82
C ALA A 82 8.38 19.16 -5.20
N ASP A 83 8.51 20.28 -5.94
CA ASP A 83 7.36 21.10 -6.32
C ASP A 83 6.45 20.38 -7.30
N LEU A 84 7.01 19.74 -8.33
CA LEU A 84 6.25 18.93 -9.28
C LEU A 84 5.56 17.74 -8.60
N VAL A 85 6.23 17.10 -7.65
CA VAL A 85 5.65 16.00 -6.86
C VAL A 85 4.50 16.49 -5.98
N ARG A 86 4.65 17.66 -5.34
CA ARG A 86 3.58 18.29 -4.56
C ARG A 86 2.35 18.56 -5.42
N ASP A 87 2.53 19.08 -6.64
CA ASP A 87 1.43 19.31 -7.58
C ASP A 87 0.72 17.99 -7.97
N LEU A 88 1.49 16.94 -8.27
CA LEU A 88 0.96 15.63 -8.64
C LEU A 88 0.18 14.97 -7.50
N PHE A 89 0.68 15.03 -6.26
CA PHE A 89 -0.03 14.51 -5.10
C PHE A 89 -1.28 15.34 -4.78
N THR A 90 -1.19 16.68 -4.86
CA THR A 90 -2.34 17.58 -4.64
C THR A 90 -3.46 17.27 -5.63
N GLU A 91 -3.12 17.09 -6.91
CA GLU A 91 -4.07 16.69 -7.94
C GLU A 91 -4.73 15.35 -7.59
N GLN A 92 -3.93 14.29 -7.34
CA GLN A 92 -4.48 12.96 -7.10
C GLN A 92 -5.34 12.91 -5.83
N VAL A 93 -4.89 13.52 -4.73
CA VAL A 93 -5.64 13.63 -3.47
C VAL A 93 -6.99 14.29 -3.71
N ARG A 94 -7.03 15.42 -4.45
CA ARG A 94 -8.28 16.11 -4.79
C ARG A 94 -9.23 15.22 -5.60
N LEU A 95 -8.71 14.41 -6.53
CA LEU A 95 -9.54 13.49 -7.32
C LEU A 95 -10.14 12.38 -6.44
N LEU A 96 -9.34 11.78 -5.57
CA LEU A 96 -9.80 10.73 -4.65
C LEU A 96 -10.82 11.27 -3.64
N GLN A 97 -10.60 12.47 -3.10
CA GLN A 97 -11.54 13.15 -2.22
C GLN A 97 -12.88 13.41 -2.92
N ARG A 98 -12.86 13.97 -4.14
CA ARG A 98 -14.08 14.20 -4.94
C ARG A 98 -14.83 12.92 -5.25
N ALA A 99 -14.10 11.83 -5.47
CA ALA A 99 -14.67 10.51 -5.73
C ALA A 99 -15.15 9.79 -4.45
N ARG A 100 -15.01 10.42 -3.26
CA ARG A 100 -15.54 9.98 -1.96
C ARG A 100 -14.99 8.63 -1.48
N VAL A 101 -13.66 8.52 -1.43
CA VAL A 101 -13.02 7.43 -0.65
C VAL A 101 -13.22 7.67 0.85
N ASP A 102 -13.25 6.59 1.65
CA ASP A 102 -13.42 6.70 3.10
C ASP A 102 -12.12 7.19 3.78
N PHE A 103 -10.97 6.81 3.23
CA PHE A 103 -9.66 7.24 3.69
C PHE A 103 -8.61 7.13 2.58
N LEU A 104 -7.42 7.69 2.82
CA LEU A 104 -6.27 7.57 1.93
C LEU A 104 -5.24 6.62 2.52
N ILE A 105 -4.68 5.76 1.66
CA ILE A 105 -3.49 4.97 1.97
C ILE A 105 -2.35 5.47 1.09
N LEU A 106 -1.34 6.05 1.74
CA LEU A 106 -0.09 6.47 1.12
C LEU A 106 0.89 5.30 1.22
N GLU A 107 1.15 4.62 0.11
CA GLU A 107 1.85 3.33 0.13
C GLU A 107 3.03 3.24 -0.85
N THR A 108 3.93 2.30 -0.55
CA THR A 108 5.09 1.95 -1.35
C THR A 108 6.06 3.11 -1.55
N PHE A 109 6.22 3.97 -0.54
CA PHE A 109 7.27 5.00 -0.53
C PHE A 109 8.60 4.41 -0.07
N PHE A 110 9.67 4.70 -0.81
CA PHE A 110 11.02 4.24 -0.47
C PHE A 110 11.83 5.30 0.28
N ARG A 111 11.47 6.58 0.14
CA ARG A 111 12.11 7.71 0.80
C ARG A 111 11.12 8.40 1.73
N LEU A 112 11.59 8.80 2.91
CA LEU A 112 10.78 9.50 3.90
C LEU A 112 10.44 10.92 3.43
N ASP A 113 11.38 11.62 2.78
CA ASP A 113 11.15 12.98 2.29
C ASP A 113 9.97 13.10 1.32
N GLU A 114 9.84 12.17 0.36
CA GLU A 114 8.70 12.10 -0.56
C GLU A 114 7.40 11.74 0.16
N MET A 115 7.45 10.82 1.13
CA MET A 115 6.30 10.45 1.95
C MET A 115 5.76 11.66 2.73
N LEU A 116 6.65 12.49 3.28
CA LEU A 116 6.25 13.69 4.02
C LEU A 116 5.57 14.72 3.12
N ILE A 117 6.01 14.88 1.86
CA ILE A 117 5.29 15.72 0.88
C ILE A 117 3.92 15.13 0.57
N ALA A 118 3.82 13.81 0.41
CA ALA A 118 2.54 13.17 0.15
C ALA A 118 1.54 13.33 1.31
N LEU A 119 2.02 13.20 2.56
CA LEU A 119 1.24 13.45 3.77
C LEU A 119 0.82 14.92 3.90
N GLU A 120 1.72 15.87 3.61
CA GLU A 120 1.42 17.31 3.55
C GLU A 120 0.23 17.56 2.61
N CYS A 121 0.28 17.05 1.38
CA CYS A 121 -0.82 17.18 0.42
C CYS A 121 -2.10 16.49 0.90
N ALA A 122 -1.98 15.27 1.43
CA ALA A 122 -3.12 14.46 1.84
C ALA A 122 -3.90 15.06 3.01
N ARG A 123 -3.24 15.78 3.93
CA ARG A 123 -3.91 16.48 5.04
C ARG A 123 -4.95 17.50 4.59
N SER A 124 -4.74 18.14 3.43
CA SER A 124 -5.71 19.10 2.88
C SER A 124 -7.08 18.47 2.58
N SER A 125 -7.15 17.15 2.42
CA SER A 125 -8.39 16.43 2.16
C SER A 125 -9.28 16.25 3.39
N SER A 126 -8.74 16.42 4.60
CA SER A 126 -9.39 16.06 5.87
C SER A 126 -9.83 14.58 6.00
N LEU A 127 -9.40 13.71 5.09
CA LEU A 127 -9.64 12.27 5.18
C LEU A 127 -8.67 11.62 6.17
N PRO A 128 -9.04 10.51 6.82
CA PRO A 128 -8.09 9.68 7.56
C PRO A 128 -6.96 9.20 6.63
N LEU A 129 -5.76 9.10 7.20
CA LEU A 129 -4.51 8.82 6.49
C LEU A 129 -3.83 7.58 7.10
N ILE A 130 -3.57 6.60 6.24
CA ILE A 130 -2.66 5.48 6.52
C ILE A 130 -1.38 5.73 5.72
N ALA A 131 -0.21 5.59 6.34
CA ALA A 131 1.07 5.78 5.67
C ALA A 131 1.97 4.55 5.83
N THR A 132 2.42 3.98 4.72
CA THR A 132 3.30 2.81 4.72
C THR A 132 4.56 3.02 3.91
N MET A 133 5.68 2.62 4.49
CA MET A 133 6.98 2.60 3.82
C MET A 133 7.26 1.22 3.22
N SER A 134 8.01 1.19 2.12
CA SER A 134 8.62 -0.03 1.60
C SER A 134 10.13 0.06 1.78
N PHE A 135 10.72 -0.90 2.48
CA PHE A 135 12.14 -0.89 2.79
C PHE A 135 12.92 -1.68 1.73
N ARG A 136 13.67 -0.93 0.91
CA ARG A 136 14.61 -1.44 -0.09
C ARG A 136 15.68 -0.39 -0.41
N PRO A 137 16.85 -0.80 -0.93
CA PRO A 137 17.34 -2.18 -0.96
C PRO A 137 17.73 -2.66 0.44
N ARG A 138 17.85 -1.78 1.43
CA ARG A 138 18.09 -2.17 2.82
C ARG A 138 16.75 -2.39 3.51
N ILE A 139 16.65 -3.45 4.31
CA ILE A 139 15.46 -3.72 5.13
C ILE A 139 15.47 -2.90 6.43
N THR A 140 16.62 -2.38 6.81
CA THR A 140 16.87 -1.67 8.07
C THR A 140 16.70 -0.15 7.96
N GLU A 141 16.57 0.38 6.75
CA GLU A 141 16.41 1.82 6.53
C GLU A 141 15.79 2.12 5.17
N SER A 142 15.13 3.28 5.07
CA SER A 142 14.63 3.86 3.84
C SER A 142 15.77 4.19 2.88
N SER A 143 15.43 4.46 1.61
CA SER A 143 16.40 4.86 0.58
C SER A 143 17.10 6.19 0.87
N ASP A 144 16.56 7.01 1.77
CA ASP A 144 17.17 8.24 2.29
C ASP A 144 17.79 8.10 3.70
N GLY A 145 17.95 6.88 4.20
CA GLY A 145 18.78 6.58 5.37
C GLY A 145 18.07 6.66 6.73
N HIS A 146 16.74 6.60 6.75
CA HIS A 146 15.96 6.60 7.99
C HIS A 146 15.55 5.19 8.41
N SER A 147 15.74 4.86 9.68
CA SER A 147 15.26 3.63 10.28
C SER A 147 13.72 3.51 10.23
N PRO A 148 13.15 2.29 10.28
CA PRO A 148 11.72 2.09 10.47
C PRO A 148 11.12 2.91 11.62
N ALA A 149 11.80 2.97 12.77
CA ALA A 149 11.36 3.78 13.90
C ALA A 149 11.29 5.29 13.59
N GLU A 150 12.28 5.85 12.89
CA GLU A 150 12.28 7.26 12.49
C GLU A 150 11.17 7.56 11.48
N CYS A 151 10.99 6.68 10.49
CA CYS A 151 9.88 6.78 9.54
C CYS A 151 8.52 6.78 10.25
N ALA A 152 8.31 5.87 11.21
CA ALA A 152 7.06 5.80 11.97
C ALA A 152 6.76 7.09 12.72
N ARG A 153 7.74 7.63 13.46
CA ARG A 153 7.59 8.89 14.21
C ARG A 153 7.30 10.07 13.28
N ALA A 154 8.02 10.17 12.17
CA ALA A 154 7.85 11.26 11.22
C ALA A 154 6.48 11.21 10.53
N MET A 155 6.02 10.03 10.09
CA MET A 155 4.71 9.86 9.48
C MET A 155 3.57 10.16 10.48
N MET A 156 3.69 9.70 11.73
CA MET A 156 2.74 10.05 12.80
C MET A 156 2.71 11.55 13.05
N GLY A 157 3.88 12.19 13.19
CA GLY A 157 3.99 13.64 13.39
C GLY A 157 3.46 14.46 12.20
N ALA A 158 3.51 13.89 11.00
CA ALA A 158 2.91 14.44 9.79
C ALA A 158 1.41 14.12 9.65
N GLY A 159 0.76 13.51 10.65
CA GLY A 159 -0.69 13.39 10.75
C GLY A 159 -1.29 12.06 10.27
N ALA A 160 -0.48 11.04 10.01
CA ALA A 160 -0.98 9.68 9.77
C ALA A 160 -1.61 9.10 11.05
N GLN A 161 -2.81 8.53 10.95
CA GLN A 161 -3.46 7.84 12.07
C GLN A 161 -3.05 6.36 12.18
N ILE A 162 -2.52 5.79 11.10
CA ILE A 162 -1.97 4.43 11.07
C ILE A 162 -0.67 4.50 10.26
N VAL A 163 0.40 3.90 10.78
CA VAL A 163 1.70 3.84 10.09
C VAL A 163 2.15 2.40 9.92
N GLY A 164 3.00 2.11 8.94
CA GLY A 164 3.45 0.73 8.79
C GLY A 164 4.37 0.47 7.61
N ALA A 165 4.38 -0.80 7.19
CA ALA A 165 5.18 -1.24 6.06
C ALA A 165 4.34 -2.06 5.07
N ASN A 166 4.65 -1.90 3.79
CA ASN A 166 4.04 -2.68 2.72
C ASN A 166 5.07 -3.09 1.66
N CYS A 167 4.74 -4.11 0.88
CA CYS A 167 5.53 -4.63 -0.24
C CYS A 167 6.95 -5.05 0.15
N GLU A 168 7.74 -5.44 -0.86
CA GLU A 168 9.16 -5.81 -0.87
C GLU A 168 9.57 -6.99 0.02
N GLN A 169 9.15 -6.99 1.28
CA GLN A 169 9.42 -8.03 2.26
C GLN A 169 8.22 -8.97 2.38
N GLU A 170 8.52 -10.24 2.56
CA GLU A 170 7.55 -11.27 2.91
C GLU A 170 7.20 -11.19 4.42
N PRO A 171 6.24 -11.99 4.90
CA PRO A 171 5.80 -11.88 6.29
C PRO A 171 6.93 -11.98 7.33
N LYS A 172 7.90 -12.88 7.13
CA LYS A 172 8.98 -13.13 8.10
C LYS A 172 9.96 -11.96 8.22
N ARG A 173 10.39 -11.33 7.12
CA ARG A 173 11.32 -10.19 7.16
C ARG A 173 10.60 -8.87 7.45
N MET A 174 9.29 -8.79 7.18
CA MET A 174 8.51 -7.61 7.53
C MET A 174 8.27 -7.50 9.06
N LEU A 175 8.11 -8.61 9.79
CA LEU A 175 7.84 -8.57 11.24
C LEU A 175 8.86 -7.76 12.07
N PRO A 176 10.19 -7.93 11.90
CA PRO A 176 11.18 -7.09 12.59
C PRO A 176 11.00 -5.59 12.32
N ILE A 177 10.73 -5.21 11.07
CA ILE A 177 10.46 -3.81 10.69
C ILE A 177 9.24 -3.28 11.45
N LEU A 178 8.14 -4.04 11.47
CA LEU A 178 6.90 -3.63 12.14
C LEU A 178 7.07 -3.49 13.65
N ARG A 179 7.86 -4.38 14.28
CA ARG A 179 8.17 -4.31 15.72
C ARG A 179 9.00 -3.08 16.06
N GLU A 180 9.99 -2.77 15.25
CA GLU A 180 10.78 -1.54 15.41
C GLU A 180 9.90 -0.27 15.25
N MET A 181 8.97 -0.26 14.29
CA MET A 181 7.99 0.82 14.16
C MET A 181 7.05 0.89 15.37
N ARG A 182 6.58 -0.25 15.87
CA ARG A 182 5.69 -0.35 17.05
C ARG A 182 6.34 0.20 18.31
N GLU A 183 7.63 -0.03 18.52
CA GLU A 183 8.37 0.53 19.67
C GLU A 183 8.47 2.06 19.63
N ALA A 184 8.31 2.66 18.43
CA ALA A 184 8.49 4.08 18.21
C ALA A 184 7.20 4.92 18.31
N VAL A 185 6.02 4.31 18.22
CA VAL A 185 4.72 5.02 18.19
C VAL A 185 3.58 4.24 18.85
N ASP A 186 2.63 4.97 19.43
CA ASP A 186 1.46 4.40 20.12
C ASP A 186 0.21 4.23 19.21
N ILE A 187 0.29 4.68 17.95
CA ILE A 187 -0.81 4.52 16.98
C ILE A 187 -0.83 3.11 16.35
N PRO A 188 -1.94 2.66 15.74
CA PRO A 188 -2.00 1.35 15.09
C PRO A 188 -0.94 1.16 13.99
N ILE A 189 -0.46 -0.08 13.86
CA ILE A 189 0.49 -0.47 12.82
C ILE A 189 -0.23 -1.17 11.66
N ALA A 190 0.14 -0.79 10.44
CA ALA A 190 -0.26 -1.42 9.18
C ALA A 190 0.80 -2.39 8.66
N ALA A 191 0.36 -3.51 8.08
CA ALA A 191 1.24 -4.49 7.48
C ALA A 191 0.65 -5.12 6.22
N GLN A 192 1.38 -5.03 5.11
CA GLN A 192 0.98 -5.61 3.82
C GLN A 192 2.20 -6.26 3.15
N PRO A 193 2.65 -7.45 3.61
CA PRO A 193 3.79 -8.15 3.02
C PRO A 193 3.52 -8.61 1.59
N ALA A 194 4.59 -8.78 0.82
CA ALA A 194 4.54 -9.43 -0.48
C ALA A 194 4.53 -10.97 -0.32
N ALA A 195 4.01 -11.67 -1.33
CA ALA A 195 4.03 -13.13 -1.42
C ALA A 195 5.23 -13.66 -2.25
N PHE A 196 6.30 -12.87 -2.34
CA PHE A 196 7.56 -13.24 -2.97
C PHE A 196 8.66 -13.36 -1.92
N ARG A 197 9.52 -14.36 -2.06
CA ARG A 197 10.59 -14.66 -1.11
C ARG A 197 11.82 -13.84 -1.44
N THR A 198 12.10 -12.79 -0.66
CA THR A 198 13.35 -12.04 -0.77
C THR A 198 14.42 -12.57 0.20
N GLY A 199 15.68 -12.25 -0.07
CA GLY A 199 16.83 -12.64 0.75
C GLY A 199 17.77 -11.45 0.93
N ASP A 200 18.83 -11.64 1.72
CA ASP A 200 19.79 -10.56 2.00
C ASP A 200 20.53 -10.10 0.73
N GLU A 201 20.82 -11.04 -0.18
CA GLU A 201 21.43 -10.73 -1.48
C GLU A 201 20.46 -10.07 -2.46
N THR A 202 19.17 -10.42 -2.39
CA THR A 202 18.11 -9.86 -3.25
C THR A 202 16.91 -9.46 -2.39
N PRO A 203 16.97 -8.28 -1.75
CA PRO A 203 15.98 -7.80 -0.77
C PRO A 203 14.73 -7.19 -1.43
N CYS A 204 14.62 -7.30 -2.76
CA CYS A 204 13.56 -6.74 -3.58
C CYS A 204 13.26 -7.72 -4.72
N PHE A 205 12.03 -8.25 -4.77
CA PHE A 205 11.68 -9.30 -5.72
C PHE A 205 11.78 -8.84 -7.18
N THR A 206 11.62 -7.54 -7.45
CA THR A 206 11.76 -6.99 -8.81
C THR A 206 13.21 -6.89 -9.28
N ARG A 207 14.19 -7.19 -8.42
CA ARG A 207 15.61 -7.27 -8.78
C ARG A 207 16.12 -8.71 -8.93
N MET A 208 15.24 -9.70 -8.75
CA MET A 208 15.57 -11.08 -8.97
C MET A 208 15.91 -11.31 -10.45
N PRO A 209 16.91 -12.16 -10.77
CA PRO A 209 17.19 -12.55 -12.16
C PRO A 209 15.97 -13.13 -12.88
N GLN A 210 15.03 -13.69 -12.12
CA GLN A 210 13.80 -14.25 -12.64
C GLN A 210 12.74 -13.20 -13.03
N PHE A 211 12.86 -11.95 -12.58
CA PHE A 211 11.83 -10.95 -12.83
C PHE A 211 11.93 -10.33 -14.25
N PRO A 212 10.80 -10.05 -14.93
CA PRO A 212 9.43 -10.41 -14.54
C PRO A 212 9.04 -11.83 -14.98
N ASP A 213 9.53 -12.31 -16.12
CA ASP A 213 8.91 -13.41 -16.85
C ASP A 213 9.19 -14.81 -16.30
N GLN A 214 10.23 -14.98 -15.49
CA GLN A 214 10.56 -16.26 -14.84
C GLN A 214 10.12 -16.29 -13.36
N LEU A 215 9.49 -15.21 -12.86
CA LEU A 215 8.98 -15.10 -11.49
C LEU A 215 7.50 -15.53 -11.43
N GLU A 216 7.18 -16.68 -12.03
CA GLU A 216 5.78 -17.11 -12.23
C GLU A 216 5.17 -17.84 -11.02
N THR A 217 5.98 -18.25 -10.04
CA THR A 217 5.49 -18.98 -8.86
C THR A 217 5.48 -18.07 -7.64
N ILE A 218 4.31 -17.91 -7.01
CA ILE A 218 4.20 -17.32 -5.67
C ILE A 218 4.97 -18.22 -4.69
N GLN A 219 5.98 -17.68 -4.01
CA GLN A 219 6.96 -18.45 -3.23
C GLN A 219 6.62 -18.55 -1.74
N ILE A 220 5.69 -17.74 -1.26
CA ILE A 220 5.22 -17.74 0.12
C ILE A 220 3.94 -18.55 0.21
N SER A 221 3.85 -19.50 1.13
CA SER A 221 2.63 -20.30 1.27
C SER A 221 1.50 -19.52 1.95
N ARG A 222 0.25 -19.95 1.72
CA ARG A 222 -0.91 -19.43 2.47
C ARG A 222 -0.83 -19.73 3.97
N GLN A 223 -0.12 -20.80 4.36
CA GLN A 223 0.08 -21.12 5.77
C GLN A 223 0.94 -20.04 6.45
N GLU A 224 2.02 -19.60 5.79
CA GLU A 224 2.86 -18.50 6.30
C GLU A 224 2.06 -17.20 6.49
N PHE A 225 1.10 -16.90 5.60
CA PHE A 225 0.19 -15.77 5.80
C PHE A 225 -0.80 -16.01 6.95
N ASN A 226 -1.29 -17.24 7.17
CA ASN A 226 -2.14 -17.53 8.33
C ASN A 226 -1.38 -17.35 9.64
N ASP A 227 -0.15 -17.85 9.72
CA ASP A 227 0.72 -17.73 10.89
C ASP A 227 1.11 -16.27 11.15
N PHE A 228 1.37 -15.51 10.07
CA PHE A 228 1.58 -14.08 10.15
C PHE A 228 0.35 -13.35 10.70
N ALA A 229 -0.86 -13.67 10.25
CA ALA A 229 -2.08 -13.09 10.79
C ALA A 229 -2.30 -13.39 12.28
N ARG A 230 -1.99 -14.62 12.73
CA ARG A 230 -2.02 -14.97 14.16
C ARG A 230 -1.02 -14.14 14.97
N THR A 231 0.18 -13.97 14.43
CA THR A 231 1.23 -13.13 15.04
C THR A 231 0.79 -11.66 15.09
N ALA A 232 0.27 -11.13 13.98
CA ALA A 232 -0.25 -9.77 13.89
C ALA A 232 -1.35 -9.51 14.92
N LYS A 233 -2.29 -10.46 15.09
CA LYS A 233 -3.32 -10.40 16.13
C LYS A 233 -2.72 -10.38 17.54
N ALA A 234 -1.76 -11.25 17.82
CA ALA A 234 -1.10 -11.34 19.12
C ALA A 234 -0.29 -10.08 19.45
N GLU A 235 0.29 -9.42 18.44
CA GLU A 235 1.11 -8.21 18.58
C GLU A 235 0.32 -6.91 18.35
N GLY A 236 -1.00 -6.99 18.20
CA GLY A 236 -1.87 -5.81 18.04
C GLY A 236 -1.62 -5.01 16.76
N ILE A 237 -1.19 -5.65 15.67
CA ILE A 237 -1.11 -5.04 14.34
C ILE A 237 -2.52 -5.01 13.75
N GLY A 238 -3.08 -3.80 13.66
CA GLY A 238 -4.52 -3.58 13.47
C GLY A 238 -4.99 -3.44 12.02
N TYR A 239 -4.10 -3.17 11.08
CA TYR A 239 -4.40 -3.12 9.66
C TYR A 239 -3.53 -4.13 8.92
N VAL A 240 -4.11 -5.24 8.48
CA VAL A 240 -3.37 -6.36 7.90
C VAL A 240 -3.93 -6.69 6.51
N GLY A 241 -3.05 -6.74 5.52
CA GLY A 241 -3.39 -7.10 4.15
C GLY A 241 -2.25 -7.81 3.44
N GLY A 242 -2.30 -7.82 2.11
CA GLY A 242 -1.24 -8.35 1.26
C GLY A 242 -0.89 -7.37 0.16
N CYS A 243 0.34 -7.43 -0.33
CA CYS A 243 0.82 -6.63 -1.47
C CYS A 243 1.09 -7.53 -2.68
N CYS A 244 2.19 -7.32 -3.42
CA CYS A 244 2.52 -8.07 -4.62
C CYS A 244 2.48 -9.60 -4.41
N GLY A 245 1.83 -10.32 -5.34
CA GLY A 245 1.65 -11.77 -5.28
C GLY A 245 0.47 -12.25 -4.41
N CYS A 246 -0.20 -11.37 -3.67
CA CYS A 246 -1.34 -11.74 -2.84
C CYS A 246 -2.65 -11.70 -3.65
N ASN A 247 -3.24 -12.86 -3.91
CA ASN A 247 -4.60 -12.98 -4.42
C ASN A 247 -5.62 -13.21 -3.28
N ALA A 248 -6.91 -13.35 -3.62
CA ALA A 248 -7.97 -13.56 -2.64
C ALA A 248 -7.76 -14.79 -1.73
N ALA A 249 -7.02 -15.81 -2.16
CA ALA A 249 -6.72 -16.97 -1.32
C ALA A 249 -5.78 -16.64 -0.16
N TYR A 250 -4.89 -15.66 -0.31
CA TYR A 250 -4.03 -15.15 0.76
C TYR A 250 -4.80 -14.29 1.74
N ILE A 251 -5.72 -13.45 1.24
CA ILE A 251 -6.60 -12.67 2.11
C ILE A 251 -7.50 -13.59 2.95
N ARG A 252 -8.02 -14.67 2.37
CA ARG A 252 -8.77 -15.67 3.15
C ARG A 252 -7.91 -16.34 4.22
N ALA A 253 -6.62 -16.56 3.95
CA ALA A 253 -5.70 -17.10 4.94
C ALA A 253 -5.42 -16.11 6.08
N LEU A 254 -5.26 -14.82 5.76
CA LEU A 254 -5.14 -13.74 6.74
C LEU A 254 -6.40 -13.64 7.60
N ALA A 255 -7.57 -13.57 6.97
CA ALA A 255 -8.88 -13.46 7.62
C ALA A 255 -9.08 -14.59 8.66
N ARG A 256 -8.80 -15.85 8.27
CA ARG A 256 -8.81 -16.99 9.20
C ARG A 256 -7.82 -16.85 10.35
N GLY A 257 -6.60 -16.37 10.09
CA GLY A 257 -5.58 -16.20 11.14
C GLY A 257 -5.93 -15.09 12.14
N LEU A 258 -6.61 -14.04 11.67
CA LEU A 258 -7.15 -12.96 12.49
C LEU A 258 -8.43 -13.38 13.24
N GLY A 259 -9.10 -14.45 12.81
CA GLY A 259 -10.41 -14.87 13.31
C GLY A 259 -11.55 -13.97 12.83
N VAL A 260 -11.38 -13.37 11.65
CA VAL A 260 -12.38 -12.54 10.96
C VAL A 260 -12.90 -13.39 9.80
N GLY A 261 -14.11 -13.96 9.90
CA GLY A 261 -14.71 -14.74 8.81
C GLY A 261 -15.22 -16.15 9.12
N ASP A 262 -15.33 -16.55 10.40
CA ASP A 262 -16.09 -17.74 10.82
C ASP A 262 -17.55 -17.39 11.20
N ALA A 263 -18.15 -16.40 10.52
CA ALA A 263 -19.57 -16.06 10.62
C ALA A 263 -20.28 -16.30 9.29
#